data_AF-A0A450X7E3-F1
#
_entry.id   AF-A0A450X7E3-F1
#
_cell.length_a   1.000
_cell.length_b   1.000
_cell.length_c   1.000
_cell.angle_alpha   90.00
_cell.angle_beta   90.00
_cell.angle_gamma   90.00
#
_symmetry.space_group_name_H-M   'P 1'
#
loop_
_entity.id
_entity.type
_entity.pdbx_description
1 polymer ?
#
loop_
_entity_poly.entity_id
_entity_poly.type
_entity_poly.pdbx_seq_one_letter_code
_entity_poly.pdbx_strand_id
1 'polypeptide(L)'
;MEMVYPYGSSSNRVGYVSVAGMRDKELYAQILGIHKSWRVADVELKQPTGEVEVFVERKPGVQQTCPICGDASSGYDKRRRRWRHLDTCQYKTILVADVPRVQCKKHGVVMVKAPWAEPGSRFSVLFEALVINWLKEASTQAVSRQ
;
A
#
# COMPACT_ATOMS: atom_id res chain seq x y z
N MET A 1 11.49 -40.89 -12.95
CA MET A 1 10.23 -40.64 -12.23
C MET A 1 9.66 -39.35 -12.81
N GLU A 2 8.96 -39.50 -13.93
CA GLU A 2 8.41 -38.37 -14.68
C GLU A 2 7.10 -37.92 -14.03
N MET A 3 7.02 -36.65 -13.64
CA MET A 3 5.77 -36.04 -13.25
C MET A 3 5.10 -35.46 -14.50
N VAL A 4 4.12 -36.20 -15.00
CA VAL A 4 3.21 -35.77 -16.06
C VAL A 4 2.27 -34.73 -15.45
N TYR A 5 2.38 -33.46 -15.85
CA TYR A 5 1.39 -32.44 -15.52
C TYR A 5 0.35 -32.39 -16.65
N PRO A 6 -0.94 -32.62 -16.38
CA PRO A 6 -1.97 -32.46 -17.40
C PRO A 6 -2.21 -30.97 -17.65
N TYR A 7 -2.01 -30.54 -18.91
CA TYR A 7 -2.47 -29.26 -19.40
C TYR A 7 -4.01 -29.24 -19.44
N GLY A 8 -4.61 -28.59 -18.45
CA GLY A 8 -6.04 -28.26 -18.41
C GLY A 8 -6.24 -26.76 -18.68
N SER A 9 -6.76 -26.45 -19.86
CA SER A 9 -7.31 -25.13 -20.20
C SER A 9 -8.58 -24.87 -19.39
N SER A 10 -8.60 -23.76 -18.62
CA SER A 10 -9.72 -22.79 -18.47
C SER A 10 -9.82 -22.15 -17.07
N SER A 11 -10.04 -20.83 -17.09
CA SER A 11 -10.34 -19.92 -15.96
C SER A 11 -9.15 -19.43 -15.12
N ASN A 12 -8.56 -18.30 -15.54
CA ASN A 12 -7.76 -17.42 -14.68
C ASN A 12 -8.63 -16.87 -13.53
N ARG A 13 -8.81 -17.65 -12.47
CA ARG A 13 -9.09 -17.11 -11.14
C ARG A 13 -7.79 -17.21 -10.36
N VAL A 14 -7.18 -16.06 -10.10
CA VAL A 14 -6.10 -15.94 -9.14
C VAL A 14 -6.63 -16.52 -7.83
N GLY A 15 -6.20 -17.74 -7.50
CA GLY A 15 -6.70 -18.49 -6.36
C GLY A 15 -6.26 -17.79 -5.08
N TYR A 16 -7.23 -17.22 -4.37
CA TYR A 16 -7.02 -16.72 -3.03
C TYR A 16 -6.89 -17.92 -2.09
N VAL A 17 -5.70 -18.14 -1.50
CA VAL A 17 -5.52 -19.16 -0.48
C VAL A 17 -6.02 -18.59 0.85
N SER A 18 -7.33 -18.74 1.12
CA SER A 18 -7.88 -18.43 2.45
C SER A 18 -7.57 -19.60 3.38
N VAL A 19 -6.63 -19.40 4.30
CA VAL A 19 -6.37 -20.36 5.38
C VAL A 19 -7.27 -19.99 6.56
N ALA A 20 -8.20 -20.87 6.93
CA ALA A 20 -9.07 -20.64 8.08
C ALA A 20 -8.24 -20.40 9.35
N GLY A 21 -8.51 -19.29 10.06
CA GLY A 21 -7.80 -18.90 11.29
C GLY A 21 -6.58 -17.98 11.09
N MET A 22 -6.23 -17.62 9.85
CA MET A 22 -5.21 -16.60 9.58
C MET A 22 -5.70 -15.21 10.02
N ARG A 23 -4.86 -14.49 10.77
CA ARG A 23 -5.08 -13.10 11.24
C ARG A 23 -4.14 -12.14 10.49
N ASP A 24 -4.15 -12.27 9.17
CA ASP A 24 -3.29 -11.51 8.26
C ASP A 24 -3.56 -10.01 8.35
N LYS A 25 -4.83 -9.58 8.41
CA LYS A 25 -5.20 -8.16 8.51
C LYS A 25 -4.62 -7.51 9.76
N GLU A 26 -4.73 -8.17 10.92
CA GLU A 26 -4.16 -7.69 12.18
C GLU A 26 -2.63 -7.69 12.14
N LEU A 27 -2.03 -8.75 11.60
CA LEU A 27 -0.58 -8.84 11.43
C LEU A 27 -0.06 -7.68 10.58
N TYR A 28 -0.62 -7.48 9.39
CA TYR A 28 -0.23 -6.40 8.48
C TYR A 28 -0.52 -5.03 9.08
N ALA A 29 -1.62 -4.85 9.80
CA ALA A 29 -1.88 -3.61 10.51
C ALA A 29 -0.79 -3.29 11.54
N GLN A 30 -0.32 -4.30 12.28
CA GLN A 30 0.75 -4.16 13.27
C GLN A 30 2.11 -3.86 12.62
N ILE A 31 2.57 -4.70 11.69
CA ILE A 31 3.93 -4.57 11.14
C ILE A 31 4.09 -3.33 10.24
N LEU A 32 3.01 -2.90 9.57
CA LEU A 32 3.02 -1.67 8.76
C LEU A 32 2.75 -0.41 9.60
N GLY A 33 2.48 -0.56 10.89
CA GLY A 33 2.09 0.55 11.76
C GLY A 33 0.81 1.26 11.28
N ILE A 34 -0.14 0.54 10.69
CA ILE A 34 -1.42 1.10 10.24
C ILE A 34 -2.38 1.10 11.43
N HIS A 35 -2.63 2.28 11.98
CA HIS A 35 -3.49 2.48 13.15
C HIS A 35 -4.29 3.80 13.04
N LYS A 36 -5.01 4.16 14.11
CA LYS A 36 -5.84 5.37 14.20
C LYS A 36 -6.94 5.39 13.13
N SER A 37 -6.89 6.37 12.23
CA SER A 37 -7.89 6.70 11.21
C SER A 37 -7.90 5.74 10.02
N TRP A 38 -6.97 4.79 9.96
CA TRP A 38 -6.84 3.80 8.90
C TRP A 38 -6.90 2.38 9.46
N ARG A 39 -7.29 1.42 8.63
CA ARG A 39 -7.24 -0.02 8.91
C ARG A 39 -6.85 -0.80 7.66
N VAL A 40 -6.27 -1.98 7.84
CA VAL A 40 -6.13 -2.96 6.77
C VAL A 40 -7.52 -3.57 6.53
N ALA A 41 -8.05 -3.35 5.34
CA ALA A 41 -9.34 -3.87 4.89
C ALA A 41 -9.20 -5.32 4.41
N ASP A 42 -8.11 -5.59 3.68
CA ASP A 42 -7.85 -6.89 3.09
C ASP A 42 -6.37 -7.09 2.77
N VAL A 43 -5.98 -8.35 2.60
CA VAL A 43 -4.64 -8.75 2.17
C VAL A 43 -4.78 -9.84 1.12
N GLU A 44 -4.18 -9.60 -0.05
CA GLU A 44 -4.16 -10.55 -1.16
C GLU A 44 -2.73 -10.99 -1.47
N LEU A 45 -2.45 -12.28 -1.28
CA LEU A 45 -1.18 -12.88 -1.69
C LEU A 45 -1.26 -13.35 -3.16
N LYS A 46 -0.47 -12.73 -4.03
CA LYS A 46 -0.35 -13.08 -5.44
C LYS A 46 0.91 -13.91 -5.67
N GLN A 47 0.81 -15.20 -5.35
CA GLN A 47 1.93 -16.15 -5.46
C GLN A 47 2.60 -16.17 -6.85
N PRO A 48 1.87 -16.17 -7.98
CA PRO A 48 2.51 -16.25 -9.30
C PRO A 48 3.43 -15.06 -9.62
N THR A 49 3.15 -13.89 -9.05
CA THR A 49 3.92 -12.67 -9.28
C THR A 49 4.86 -12.33 -8.12
N GLY A 50 4.85 -13.11 -7.04
CA GLY A 50 5.64 -12.82 -5.83
C GLY A 50 5.24 -11.48 -5.19
N GLU A 51 3.95 -11.13 -5.20
CA GLU A 51 3.46 -9.87 -4.62
C GLU A 51 2.45 -10.10 -3.51
N VAL A 52 2.40 -9.19 -2.54
CA VAL A 52 1.31 -9.09 -1.58
C VAL A 52 0.69 -7.71 -1.65
N GLU A 53 -0.60 -7.65 -1.93
CA GLU A 53 -1.37 -6.41 -1.92
C GLU A 53 -2.08 -6.25 -0.58
N VAL A 54 -1.76 -5.17 0.13
CA VAL A 54 -2.42 -4.81 1.37
C VAL A 54 -3.36 -3.67 1.08
N PHE A 55 -4.66 -3.94 1.17
CA PHE A 55 -5.70 -2.95 0.98
C PHE A 55 -5.93 -2.19 2.28
N VAL A 56 -5.76 -0.88 2.22
CA VAL A 56 -5.85 0.01 3.37
C VAL A 56 -6.97 1.01 3.12
N GLU A 57 -7.82 1.21 4.12
CA GLU A 57 -8.95 2.13 4.03
C GLU A 57 -9.07 2.98 5.28
N ARG A 58 -9.74 4.13 5.15
CA ARG A 58 -10.08 4.95 6.30
C ARG A 58 -11.19 4.30 7.11
N LYS A 59 -11.09 4.44 8.44
CA LYS A 59 -12.17 4.06 9.34
C LYS A 59 -13.41 4.94 9.09
N PRO A 60 -14.63 4.36 9.21
CA PRO A 60 -15.85 5.15 9.14
C PRO A 60 -15.87 6.17 10.29
N GLY A 61 -16.58 7.28 10.09
CA GLY A 61 -16.75 8.32 11.11
C GLY A 61 -15.53 9.22 11.34
N VAL A 62 -14.39 9.00 10.69
CA VAL A 62 -13.24 9.90 10.82
C VAL A 62 -13.51 11.21 10.08
N GLN A 63 -13.43 12.33 10.80
CA GLN A 63 -13.60 13.67 10.24
C GLN A 63 -12.61 13.93 9.08
N GLN A 64 -13.10 14.59 8.04
CA GLN A 64 -12.32 14.99 6.89
C GLN A 64 -11.74 16.39 7.13
N THR A 65 -10.41 16.52 7.04
CA THR A 65 -9.72 17.80 7.24
C THR A 65 -8.83 18.11 6.05
N CYS A 66 -8.66 19.40 5.78
CA CYS A 66 -7.71 19.85 4.77
C CYS A 66 -6.28 19.49 5.21
N PRO A 67 -5.48 18.78 4.39
CA PRO A 67 -4.10 18.40 4.73
C PRO A 67 -3.13 19.59 4.80
N ILE A 68 -3.56 20.78 4.36
CA ILE A 68 -2.75 22.01 4.30
C ILE A 68 -3.04 22.91 5.50
N CYS A 69 -4.30 23.29 5.75
CA CYS A 69 -4.66 24.16 6.89
C CYS A 69 -5.28 23.44 8.10
N GLY A 70 -5.64 22.16 8.00
CA GLY A 70 -6.27 21.41 9.09
C GLY A 70 -7.78 21.65 9.27
N ASP A 71 -8.37 22.64 8.58
CA ASP A 71 -9.79 22.96 8.70
C ASP A 71 -10.69 21.78 8.28
N ALA A 72 -11.78 21.57 9.01
CA ALA A 72 -12.83 20.63 8.62
C ALA A 72 -13.33 20.94 7.21
N SER A 73 -13.35 19.91 6.35
CA SER A 73 -13.65 20.06 4.93
C SER A 73 -14.64 18.97 4.51
N SER A 74 -15.55 19.28 3.59
CA SER A 74 -16.47 18.26 3.05
C SER A 74 -15.72 17.26 2.17
N GLY A 75 -16.22 16.03 2.12
CA GLY A 75 -15.74 15.04 1.15
C GLY A 75 -16.04 15.48 -0.27
N TYR A 76 -15.14 15.18 -1.20
CA TYR A 76 -15.32 15.44 -2.63
C TYR A 76 -15.46 14.13 -3.41
N ASP A 77 -14.36 13.40 -3.60
CA ASP A 77 -14.34 12.06 -4.20
C ASP A 77 -13.24 11.21 -3.53
N LYS A 78 -12.97 10.02 -4.06
CA LYS A 78 -11.82 9.20 -3.67
C LYS A 78 -11.03 8.80 -4.91
N ARG A 79 -9.71 8.64 -4.77
CA ARG A 79 -8.83 8.19 -5.84
C ARG A 79 -7.98 7.03 -5.37
N ARG A 80 -8.00 5.93 -6.14
CA ARG A 80 -7.16 4.77 -5.90
C ARG A 80 -5.69 5.14 -6.10
N ARG A 81 -4.87 4.81 -5.11
CA ARG A 81 -3.42 5.01 -5.11
C ARG A 81 -2.74 3.72 -4.70
N ARG A 82 -1.52 3.52 -5.20
CA ARG A 82 -0.68 2.35 -4.93
C ARG A 82 0.70 2.83 -4.50
N TRP A 83 1.27 2.19 -3.49
CA TRP A 83 2.63 2.46 -3.03
C TRP A 83 3.42 1.18 -2.91
N ARG A 84 4.64 1.20 -3.44
CA ARG A 84 5.64 0.18 -3.18
C ARG A 84 6.17 0.34 -1.74
N HIS A 85 6.02 -0.70 -0.94
CA HIS A 85 6.55 -0.78 0.42
C HIS A 85 7.81 -1.66 0.48
N LEU A 86 8.37 -1.88 1.68
CA LEU A 86 9.40 -2.89 1.91
C LEU A 86 8.83 -4.30 1.72
N ASP A 87 9.67 -5.25 1.30
CA ASP A 87 9.23 -6.64 1.10
C ASP A 87 8.82 -7.30 2.41
N THR A 88 7.73 -8.07 2.33
CA THR A 88 7.29 -8.92 3.42
C THR A 88 7.57 -10.36 3.04
N CYS A 89 8.46 -11.03 3.77
CA CYS A 89 8.83 -12.43 3.52
C CYS A 89 9.28 -12.69 2.06
N GLN A 90 10.04 -11.75 1.47
CA GLN A 90 10.49 -11.77 0.05
C GLN A 90 9.39 -11.53 -0.99
N TYR A 91 8.16 -11.24 -0.56
CA TYR A 91 7.09 -10.80 -1.45
C TYR A 91 7.11 -9.28 -1.60
N LYS A 92 6.93 -8.82 -2.83
CA LYS A 92 6.76 -7.40 -3.14
C LYS A 92 5.48 -6.88 -2.50
N THR A 93 5.61 -6.12 -1.43
CA THR A 93 4.46 -5.52 -0.74
C THR A 93 4.03 -4.24 -1.42
N ILE A 94 2.76 -4.20 -1.82
CA ILE A 94 2.10 -3.03 -2.41
C ILE A 94 0.95 -2.61 -1.50
N LEU A 95 0.99 -1.38 -1.01
CA LEU A 95 -0.14 -0.78 -0.30
C LEU A 95 -1.11 -0.19 -1.31
N VAL A 96 -2.40 -0.51 -1.19
CA VAL A 96 -3.46 -0.02 -2.06
C VAL A 96 -4.50 0.69 -1.22
N ALA A 97 -4.84 1.93 -1.56
CA ALA A 97 -5.90 2.66 -0.85
C ALA A 97 -6.69 3.57 -1.77
N ASP A 98 -8.00 3.67 -1.51
CA ASP A 98 -8.86 4.69 -2.09
C ASP A 98 -8.80 5.95 -1.23
N VAL A 99 -7.89 6.87 -1.57
CA VAL A 99 -7.58 8.06 -0.78
C VAL A 99 -8.62 9.15 -1.03
N PRO A 100 -9.30 9.66 0.01
CA PRO A 100 -10.24 10.76 -0.15
C PRO A 100 -9.59 12.05 -0.63
N ARG A 101 -10.31 12.79 -1.46
CA ARG A 101 -10.10 14.21 -1.67
C ARG A 101 -11.21 15.00 -0.97
N VAL A 102 -10.85 16.15 -0.44
CA VAL A 102 -11.75 17.02 0.32
C VAL A 102 -11.83 18.38 -0.36
N GLN A 103 -13.00 19.00 -0.30
CA GLN A 103 -13.20 20.37 -0.79
C GLN A 103 -12.91 21.35 0.35
N CYS A 104 -11.71 21.91 0.36
CA CYS A 104 -11.35 22.99 1.26
C CYS A 104 -11.79 24.33 0.68
N LYS A 105 -12.37 25.21 1.52
CA LYS A 105 -12.77 26.57 1.10
C LYS A 105 -11.58 27.44 0.69
N LYS A 106 -10.38 27.20 1.26
CA LYS A 106 -9.16 27.98 1.01
C LYS A 106 -8.26 27.39 -0.08
N HIS A 107 -8.15 26.05 -0.14
CA HIS A 107 -7.18 25.34 -0.98
C HIS A 107 -7.82 24.54 -2.13
N GLY A 108 -9.15 24.60 -2.30
CA GLY A 108 -9.85 23.84 -3.31
C GLY A 108 -9.91 22.33 -3.01
N VAL A 109 -9.93 21.51 -4.06
CA VAL A 109 -9.96 20.04 -3.95
C VAL A 109 -8.55 19.50 -3.68
N VAL A 110 -8.33 18.97 -2.49
CA VAL A 110 -7.01 18.47 -2.05
C VAL A 110 -7.11 17.04 -1.50
N MET A 111 -6.10 16.22 -1.75
CA MET A 111 -6.06 14.82 -1.32
C MET A 111 -5.59 14.71 0.13
N VAL A 112 -6.30 13.95 0.97
CA VAL A 112 -5.87 13.72 2.36
C VAL A 112 -4.53 12.97 2.40
N LYS A 113 -3.70 13.25 3.41
CA LYS A 113 -2.40 12.61 3.57
C LYS A 113 -2.56 11.12 3.86
N ALA A 114 -1.80 10.29 3.16
CA ALA A 114 -1.57 8.90 3.51
C ALA A 114 -0.42 8.86 4.54
N PRO A 115 -0.62 8.34 5.77
CA PRO A 115 0.41 8.41 6.82
C PRO A 115 1.74 7.71 6.48
N TRP A 116 1.72 6.77 5.53
CA TRP A 116 2.87 5.96 5.14
C TRP A 116 3.60 6.49 3.90
N ALA A 117 3.18 7.60 3.28
CA ALA A 117 3.77 8.08 2.04
C ALA A 117 3.71 9.61 1.92
N GLU A 118 4.75 10.19 1.34
CA GLU A 118 4.78 11.61 1.00
C GLU A 118 3.76 11.95 -0.11
N PRO A 119 3.26 13.21 -0.16
CA PRO A 119 2.39 13.67 -1.23
C PRO A 119 2.97 13.39 -2.61
N GLY A 120 2.17 12.80 -3.49
CA GLY A 120 2.58 12.47 -4.86
C GLY A 120 3.41 11.19 -4.99
N SER A 121 4.09 10.74 -3.95
CA SER A 121 4.96 9.55 -4.03
C SER A 121 4.19 8.28 -4.40
N ARG A 122 4.92 7.36 -5.07
CA ARG A 122 4.54 5.97 -5.38
C ARG A 122 5.26 4.96 -4.48
N PHE A 123 6.02 5.44 -3.50
CA PHE A 123 6.74 4.64 -2.52
C PHE A 123 6.29 5.03 -1.12
N SER A 124 6.41 4.09 -0.18
CA SER A 124 6.24 4.42 1.24
C SER A 124 7.46 5.14 1.79
N VAL A 125 7.28 5.94 2.85
CA VAL A 125 8.37 6.62 3.58
C VAL A 125 9.46 5.63 4.01
N LEU A 126 9.08 4.44 4.51
CA LEU A 126 10.05 3.42 4.92
C LEU A 126 10.86 2.85 3.74
N PHE A 127 10.26 2.72 2.57
CA PHE A 127 10.96 2.31 1.36
C PHE A 127 11.95 3.40 0.91
N GLU A 128 11.50 4.65 0.85
CA GLU A 128 12.35 5.79 0.51
C GLU A 128 13.53 5.92 1.49
N ALA A 129 13.28 5.76 2.79
CA ALA A 129 14.32 5.78 3.81
C ALA A 129 15.38 4.67 3.62
N LEU A 130 14.96 3.45 3.26
CA LEU A 130 15.89 2.36 2.96
C LEU A 130 16.77 2.69 1.77
N VAL A 131 16.17 3.16 0.67
CA VAL A 131 16.91 3.53 -0.55
C VAL A 131 17.89 4.66 -0.26
N ILE A 132 17.48 5.71 0.46
CA ILE A 132 18.34 6.82 0.85
C ILE A 132 19.52 6.31 1.70
N ASN A 133 19.28 5.40 2.65
CA ASN A 133 20.35 4.84 3.46
C ASN A 133 21.36 4.04 2.62
N TRP A 134 20.90 3.25 1.65
CA TRP A 134 21.82 2.56 0.73
C TRP A 134 22.61 3.53 -0.14
N LEU A 135 21.97 4.58 -0.66
CA LEU A 135 22.63 5.59 -1.49
C LEU A 135 23.70 6.39 -0.72
N LYS A 136 23.59 6.49 0.60
CA LYS A 136 24.64 7.11 1.44
C LYS A 136 25.90 6.26 1.54
N GLU A 137 25.77 4.94 1.49
CA GLU A 137 26.87 3.98 1.61
C GLU A 137 27.42 3.54 0.24
N ALA A 138 26.61 3.63 -0.81
CA ALA A 138 26.99 3.21 -2.16
C ALA A 138 27.89 4.25 -2.84
N SER A 139 28.89 3.77 -3.59
CA SER A 139 29.64 4.66 -4.48
C SER A 139 28.78 5.10 -5.66
N THR A 140 28.93 6.35 -6.08
CA THR A 140 28.19 6.91 -7.22
C THR A 140 28.39 6.09 -8.50
N GLN A 141 29.59 5.53 -8.68
CA GLN A 141 29.94 4.68 -9.82
C GLN A 141 29.23 3.31 -9.79
N ALA A 142 28.96 2.74 -8.61
CA ALA A 142 28.22 1.49 -8.50
C ALA A 142 26.73 1.71 -8.80
N VAL A 143 26.15 2.82 -8.32
CA VAL A 143 24.74 3.16 -8.54
C VAL A 143 24.48 3.52 -10.01
N SER A 144 25.40 4.20 -10.68
CA SER A 144 25.21 4.61 -12.09
C SER A 144 25.15 3.46 -13.09
N ARG A 145 25.39 2.21 -12.67
CA ARG A 145 25.41 1.02 -13.52
C ARG A 145 24.11 0.19 -13.43
N GLN A 146 23.20 0.54 -12.53
CA GLN A 146 21.92 -0.13 -12.30
C GLN A 146 20.79 0.65 -12.98
#